data_AF-A0A820P5R1-F1
#
_entry.id   AF-A0A820P5R1-F1
#
_cell.length_a   1.000
_cell.length_b   1.000
_cell.length_c   1.000
_cell.angle_alpha   90.00
_cell.angle_beta   90.00
_cell.angle_gamma   90.00
#
_symmetry.space_group_name_H-M   'P 1'
#
loop_
_entity.id
_entity.type
_entity.pdbx_description
1 polymer ?
#
loop_
_entity_poly.entity_id
_entity_poly.type
_entity_poly.pdbx_seq_one_letter_code
_entity_poly.pdbx_strand_id
1 'polypeptide(L)'
;MIDLFTTPTVRWALLITVFLQLSQQLSGINAVIYYSLSIFQSAGFSKEVSSYANLGLGGANIIVTIISVFLMDRLGRRILHLTGIGGMFITSLILVISLLVQPTPFWN
;
A
#
# COMPACT_ATOMS: atom_id res chain seq x y z
N MET A 1 11.10 2.15 -30.31
CA MET A 1 10.76 1.49 -29.02
C MET A 1 11.95 0.74 -28.44
N ILE A 2 12.73 0.03 -29.26
CA ILE A 2 13.93 -0.69 -28.82
C ILE A 2 15.03 0.31 -28.39
N ASP A 3 15.01 1.53 -28.92
CA ASP A 3 15.95 2.63 -28.65
C ASP A 3 16.03 3.05 -27.18
N LEU A 4 14.95 2.79 -26.42
CA LEU A 4 14.88 2.99 -24.97
C LEU A 4 15.89 2.08 -24.25
N PHE A 5 16.06 0.84 -24.74
CA PHE A 5 17.00 -0.15 -24.21
C PHE A 5 18.41 -0.04 -24.80
N THR A 6 18.60 0.72 -25.88
CA THR A 6 19.91 0.84 -26.56
C THR A 6 20.73 2.03 -26.04
N THR A 7 20.06 3.09 -25.57
CA THR A 7 20.73 4.34 -25.18
C THR A 7 21.27 4.28 -23.73
N PRO A 8 22.59 4.43 -23.49
CA PRO A 8 23.21 4.24 -22.16
C PRO A 8 22.62 5.11 -21.05
N THR A 9 22.24 6.35 -21.35
CA THR A 9 21.67 7.31 -20.39
C THR A 9 20.23 6.97 -20.00
N VAL A 10 19.46 6.38 -20.92
CA VAL A 10 18.04 6.03 -20.72
C VAL A 10 17.89 4.70 -19.97
N ARG A 11 18.89 3.81 -20.07
CA ARG A 11 18.95 2.54 -19.32
C ARG A 11 18.86 2.74 -17.80
N TRP A 12 19.57 3.72 -17.26
CA TRP A 12 19.52 4.01 -15.82
C TRP A 12 18.15 4.55 -15.40
N ALA A 13 17.57 5.46 -16.19
CA ALA A 13 16.22 5.96 -15.95
C ALA A 13 15.17 4.82 -16.01
N LEU A 14 15.32 3.89 -16.96
CA LEU A 14 14.48 2.70 -17.08
C LEU A 14 14.59 1.76 -15.90
N LEU A 15 15.81 1.48 -15.44
CA LEU A 15 16.02 0.64 -14.27
C LEU A 15 15.33 1.27 -13.06
N ILE A 16 15.52 2.57 -12.83
CA ILE A 16 14.88 3.28 -11.71
C ILE A 16 13.36 3.20 -11.81
N THR A 17 12.76 3.46 -12.97
CA THR A 17 11.29 3.42 -13.11
C THR A 17 10.73 2.00 -12.95
N VAL A 18 11.42 0.98 -13.46
CA VAL A 18 11.04 -0.42 -13.24
C VAL A 18 11.10 -0.76 -11.75
N PHE A 19 12.19 -0.41 -11.06
CA PHE A 19 12.29 -0.64 -9.61
C PHE A 19 11.22 0.12 -8.82
N LEU A 20 10.94 1.37 -9.18
CA LEU A 20 9.86 2.15 -8.55
C LEU A 20 8.50 1.46 -8.74
N GLN A 21 8.19 1.01 -9.96
CA GLN A 21 6.92 0.34 -10.25
C GLN A 21 6.80 -1.02 -9.57
N LEU A 22 7.89 -1.78 -9.52
CA LEU A 22 7.95 -3.02 -8.75
C LEU A 22 7.76 -2.76 -7.25
N SER A 23 8.42 -1.75 -6.68
CA SER A 23 8.27 -1.41 -5.27
C SER A 23 6.83 -1.05 -4.90
N GLN A 24 6.11 -0.37 -5.81
CA GLN A 24 4.71 -0.04 -5.61
C GLN A 24 3.83 -1.30 -5.60
N GLN A 25 4.00 -2.21 -6.57
CA GLN A 25 3.15 -3.41 -6.64
C GLN A 25 3.48 -4.43 -5.53
N LEU A 26 4.78 -4.62 -5.25
CA LEU A 26 5.25 -5.55 -4.22
C LEU A 26 4.96 -5.06 -2.80
N SER A 27 4.58 -3.79 -2.61
CA SER A 27 4.06 -3.31 -1.32
C SER A 27 2.80 -4.06 -0.87
N GLY A 28 2.13 -4.78 -1.78
CA GLY A 28 0.90 -5.52 -1.47
C GLY A 28 -0.35 -4.65 -1.47
N ILE A 29 -0.27 -3.40 -1.93
CA ILE A 29 -1.42 -2.48 -1.93
C ILE A 29 -2.64 -3.04 -2.67
N ASN A 30 -2.44 -3.75 -3.78
CA ASN A 30 -3.54 -4.40 -4.51
C ASN A 30 -4.19 -5.49 -3.65
N ALA A 31 -3.40 -6.30 -2.93
CA ALA A 31 -3.94 -7.32 -2.05
C ALA A 31 -4.78 -6.68 -0.94
N VAL A 32 -4.33 -5.57 -0.35
CA VAL A 32 -5.09 -4.83 0.66
C VAL A 32 -6.42 -4.33 0.10
N ILE A 33 -6.44 -3.77 -1.12
CA ILE A 33 -7.68 -3.22 -1.72
C ILE A 33 -8.65 -4.33 -2.12
N TYR A 34 -8.17 -5.43 -2.72
CA TYR A 34 -9.03 -6.52 -3.18
C TYR A 34 -9.53 -7.41 -2.03
N TYR A 35 -8.69 -7.64 -1.02
CA TYR A 35 -8.99 -8.56 0.09
C TYR A 35 -9.30 -7.83 1.41
N SER A 36 -9.50 -6.51 1.38
CA SER A 36 -9.85 -5.71 2.57
C SER A 36 -11.02 -6.28 3.37
N LEU A 37 -12.11 -6.65 2.69
CA LEU A 37 -13.30 -7.22 3.32
C LEU A 37 -12.97 -8.53 4.05
N SER A 38 -12.24 -9.44 3.40
CA SER A 38 -11.81 -10.70 4.02
C SER A 38 -10.83 -10.48 5.17
N ILE A 39 -9.94 -9.48 5.08
CA ILE A 39 -9.00 -9.12 6.14
C ILE A 39 -9.77 -8.61 7.36
N PHE A 40 -10.75 -7.72 7.18
CA PHE A 40 -11.58 -7.21 8.28
C PHE A 40 -12.45 -8.31 8.91
N GLN A 41 -13.02 -9.20 8.09
CA GLN A 41 -13.77 -10.36 8.58
C GLN A 41 -12.88 -11.33 9.36
N SER A 42 -11.67 -11.58 8.88
CA SER A 42 -10.67 -12.44 9.56
C SER A 42 -10.18 -11.81 10.86
N ALA A 43 -10.24 -10.48 10.97
CA ALA A 43 -9.97 -9.74 12.21
C ALA A 43 -11.16 -9.75 13.20
N GLY A 44 -12.26 -10.44 12.89
CA GLY A 44 -13.44 -10.57 13.74
C GLY A 44 -14.54 -9.54 13.51
N PHE A 45 -14.48 -8.74 12.45
CA PHE A 45 -15.53 -7.75 12.16
C PHE A 45 -16.76 -8.43 11.54
N SER A 46 -17.96 -7.97 11.89
CA SER A 46 -19.18 -8.42 11.23
C SER A 46 -19.19 -8.00 9.75
N LYS A 47 -20.03 -8.64 8.93
CA LYS A 47 -20.11 -8.39 7.48
C LYS A 47 -20.47 -6.92 7.17
N GLU A 48 -21.39 -6.35 7.93
CA GLU A 48 -21.81 -4.94 7.77
C GLU A 48 -20.67 -3.98 8.15
N VAL A 49 -20.05 -4.19 9.32
CA VAL A 49 -18.93 -3.37 9.79
C VAL A 49 -17.72 -3.46 8.85
N SER A 50 -17.43 -4.64 8.31
CA SER A 50 -16.37 -4.84 7.31
C SER A 50 -16.64 -4.05 6.03
N SER A 51 -17.90 -3.96 5.59
CA SER A 51 -18.29 -3.17 4.41
C SER A 51 -18.10 -1.67 4.64
N TYR A 52 -18.50 -1.15 5.81
CA TYR A 52 -18.26 0.24 6.18
C TYR A 52 -16.76 0.54 6.32
N ALA A 53 -15.98 -0.37 6.90
CA ALA A 53 -14.53 -0.23 7.00
C ALA A 53 -13.85 -0.20 5.62
N ASN A 54 -14.31 -1.03 4.66
CA ASN A 54 -13.81 -1.00 3.29
C ASN A 54 -14.14 0.31 2.56
N LEU A 55 -15.34 0.85 2.76
CA LEU A 55 -15.68 2.19 2.25
C LEU A 55 -14.78 3.27 2.87
N GLY A 56 -14.53 3.17 4.17
CA GLY A 56 -13.60 4.04 4.89
C GLY A 56 -12.17 3.96 4.34
N LEU A 57 -11.68 2.76 4.02
CA LEU A 57 -10.38 2.53 3.38
C LEU A 57 -10.30 3.26 2.03
N GLY A 58 -11.35 3.16 1.20
CA GLY A 58 -11.44 3.88 -0.08
C GLY A 58 -11.44 5.40 0.09
N GLY A 59 -12.21 5.92 1.05
CA GLY A 59 -12.23 7.35 1.39
C GLY A 59 -10.87 7.85 1.88
N ALA A 60 -10.23 7.11 2.80
CA ALA A 60 -8.89 7.42 3.29
C ALA A 60 -7.86 7.45 2.16
N ASN A 61 -7.93 6.52 1.22
CA ASN A 61 -7.04 6.50 0.05
C ASN A 61 -7.17 7.78 -0.79
N ILE A 62 -8.40 8.27 -1.02
CA ILE A 62 -8.63 9.51 -1.76
C ILE A 62 -8.06 10.71 -0.99
N ILE A 63 -8.35 10.81 0.30
CA ILE A 63 -7.89 11.92 1.16
C ILE A 63 -6.35 11.96 1.19
N VAL A 64 -5.72 10.83 1.46
CA VAL A 64 -4.26 10.72 1.50
C VAL A 64 -3.64 11.00 0.14
N THR A 65 -4.29 10.60 -0.97
CA THR A 65 -3.83 10.94 -2.32
C THR A 65 -3.85 12.45 -2.55
N ILE A 66 -4.93 13.15 -2.18
CA ILE A 66 -5.02 14.61 -2.29
C ILE A 66 -3.90 15.28 -1.46
N ILE A 67 -3.73 14.86 -0.21
CA ILE A 67 -2.65 15.37 0.65
C ILE A 67 -1.28 15.11 0.03
N SER A 68 -1.07 13.92 -0.52
CA SER A 68 0.20 13.51 -1.14
C SER A 68 0.55 14.38 -2.34
N VAL A 69 -0.43 14.78 -3.16
CA VAL A 69 -0.21 15.70 -4.29
C VAL A 69 0.34 17.03 -3.79
N PHE A 70 -0.29 17.65 -2.79
CA PHE A 70 0.20 18.93 -2.24
C PHE A 70 1.55 18.81 -1.53
N LEU A 71 1.78 17.68 -0.86
CA LEU A 71 3.00 17.43 -0.11
C LEU A 71 4.18 17.14 -1.03
N MET A 72 3.92 16.54 -2.20
CA MET A 72 4.93 16.23 -3.21
C MET A 72 5.65 17.49 -3.70
N ASP A 73 4.92 18.60 -3.85
CA ASP A 73 5.49 19.88 -4.30
C ASP A 73 6.37 20.54 -3.23
N ARG A 74 6.15 20.22 -1.94
CA ARG A 74 6.91 20.81 -0.82
C ARG A 74 8.09 19.97 -0.35
N LEU A 75 7.90 18.66 -0.16
CA LEU A 75 8.92 17.76 0.40
C LEU A 75 9.77 17.04 -0.66
N GLY A 76 9.31 17.05 -1.91
CA GLY A 76 9.96 16.36 -3.00
C GLY A 76 9.62 14.86 -3.07
N ARG A 77 9.77 14.31 -4.29
CA ARG A 77 9.28 12.97 -4.67
C ARG A 77 10.00 11.81 -3.96
N ARG A 78 11.32 11.93 -3.74
CA ARG A 78 12.14 10.85 -3.16
C ARG A 78 11.81 10.60 -1.69
N ILE A 79 11.64 11.67 -0.91
CA ILE A 79 11.33 11.58 0.52
C ILE A 79 9.95 10.94 0.68
N LEU A 80 8.95 11.40 -0.08
CA LEU A 80 7.58 10.88 -0.02
C LEU A 80 7.51 9.38 -0.34
N HIS A 81 8.30 8.91 -1.31
CA HIS A 81 8.34 7.49 -1.66
C HIS A 81 8.99 6.63 -0.57
N LEU A 82 10.13 7.08 -0.02
CA LEU A 82 10.86 6.34 1.02
C LEU A 82 10.08 6.30 2.34
N THR A 83 9.45 7.40 2.75
CA THR A 83 8.61 7.43 3.95
C THR A 83 7.35 6.59 3.76
N GLY A 84 6.76 6.58 2.55
CA GLY A 84 5.63 5.72 2.20
C GLY A 84 5.95 4.23 2.33
N ILE A 85 7.05 3.77 1.72
CA ILE A 85 7.48 2.36 1.83
C ILE A 85 7.82 2.00 3.28
N GLY A 86 8.53 2.88 4.00
CA GLY A 86 8.84 2.65 5.42
C GLY A 86 7.58 2.53 6.29
N GLY A 87 6.60 3.42 6.07
CA GLY A 87 5.30 3.36 6.75
C GLY A 87 4.54 2.08 6.42
N MET A 88 4.46 1.69 5.14
CA MET A 88 3.81 0.45 4.69
C MET A 88 4.45 -0.80 5.31
N PHE A 89 5.78 -0.84 5.43
CA PHE A 89 6.48 -1.95 6.06
C PHE A 89 6.10 -2.09 7.54
N ILE A 90 6.12 -0.98 8.29
CA ILE A 90 5.78 -0.97 9.72
C ILE A 90 4.31 -1.35 9.93
N THR A 91 3.39 -0.78 9.17
CA THR A 91 1.95 -1.07 9.33
C THR A 91 1.61 -2.50 8.93
N SER A 92 2.27 -3.04 7.90
CA SER A 92 2.09 -4.45 7.51
C SER A 92 2.61 -5.41 8.59
N LEU A 93 3.74 -5.10 9.22
CA LEU A 93 4.22 -5.88 10.37
C LEU A 93 3.23 -5.84 11.54
N ILE A 94 2.70 -4.66 11.86
CA ILE A 94 1.69 -4.52 12.90
C ILE A 94 0.44 -5.34 12.55
N LEU A 95 -0.06 -5.25 11.32
CA LEU A 95 -1.21 -6.03 10.86
C LEU A 95 -0.99 -7.53 11.05
N VAL A 96 0.15 -8.07 10.61
CA VAL A 96 0.48 -9.48 10.76
C VAL A 96 0.56 -9.89 12.22
N ILE A 97 1.23 -9.09 13.06
CA ILE A 97 1.30 -9.36 14.51
C ILE A 97 -0.10 -9.33 15.13
N SER A 98 -0.94 -8.36 14.79
CA SER A 98 -2.31 -8.27 15.29
C SER A 98 -3.16 -9.47 14.88
N LEU A 99 -3.00 -9.97 13.65
CA LEU A 99 -3.68 -11.18 13.18
C LEU A 99 -3.19 -12.45 13.91
N LEU A 100 -1.89 -12.54 14.21
CA LEU A 100 -1.31 -13.67 14.95
C LEU A 100 -1.67 -13.66 16.44
N VAL A 101 -1.83 -12.48 17.02
CA VAL A 101 -2.15 -12.29 18.45
C VAL A 101 -3.66 -12.43 18.71
N GLN A 102 -4.51 -12.42 17.68
CA GLN A 102 -5.94 -12.66 17.89
C GLN A 102 -6.12 -13.99 18.63
N PRO A 103 -6.68 -13.97 19.87
CA PRO A 103 -7.09 -15.20 20.50
C PRO A 103 -8.13 -15.79 19.58
N THR A 104 -7.84 -16.96 19.00
CA THR A 104 -8.83 -17.76 18.28
C THR A 104 -10.15 -17.69 19.06
N PRO A 105 -11.25 -17.19 18.48
CA PRO A 105 -12.50 -17.08 19.21
C PRO A 105 -12.84 -18.47 19.77
N PHE A 106 -12.88 -18.59 21.09
CA PHE A 106 -13.23 -19.82 21.81
C PHE A 106 -14.75 -20.12 21.74
N TRP A 107 -15.42 -19.68 20.67
CA TRP A 107 -16.85 -19.86 20.50
C TRP A 107 -17.08 -20.48 19.12
N ASN A 108 -17.41 -21.78 19.20
CA ASN A 108 -17.91 -22.65 18.13
C ASN A 108 -19.00 -21.99 17.29
#